data_AF-A0A135SVQ1-F1
#
_entry.id   AF-A0A135SVQ1-F1
#
_cell.length_a   1.000
_cell.length_b   1.000
_cell.length_c   1.000
_cell.angle_alpha   90.00
_cell.angle_beta   90.00
_cell.angle_gamma   90.00
#
_symmetry.space_group_name_H-M   'P 1'
#
loop_
_entity.id
_entity.type
_entity.pdbx_description
1 polymer ?
#
loop_
_entity_poly.entity_id
_entity_poly.type
_entity_poly.pdbx_seq_one_letter_code
_entity_poly.pdbx_strand_id
1 'polypeptide(L)'
;MTDMNEGFKFVPDYPDGSIGPSLIMDSPFTNVGTVVIIQLPSSEPDSESTGLGIENTAMSGVTTAVADDRSLLAAFTRRGEWVLDPIYSTSVDANLEDANNTMVQNSIYVARGLLVDSTGATWIYRTASEYAVMYHHNLHNAASVFAAMIQMDSVGIFPGNPNYHCAVGDESSGYDETWAVVIRGCEDIVIAGAGLYPWFSTHAQDCVGGQMCQKALLLLKGNYASVR
;
A
#
# COMPACT_ATOMS: atom_id res chain seq x y z
N MET A 1 -17.94 -12.59 -5.79
CA MET A 1 -19.28 -12.21 -5.28
C MET A 1 -20.29 -12.34 -6.42
N THR A 2 -21.54 -12.70 -6.12
CA THR A 2 -22.53 -13.08 -7.13
C THR A 2 -23.94 -12.59 -6.77
N ASP A 3 -24.72 -12.12 -7.77
CA ASP A 3 -26.16 -11.80 -7.69
C ASP A 3 -26.56 -10.80 -6.58
N MET A 4 -25.86 -9.66 -6.46
CA MET A 4 -26.13 -8.63 -5.44
C MET A 4 -26.13 -7.20 -6.03
N ASN A 5 -26.94 -6.28 -5.47
CA ASN A 5 -26.98 -4.90 -5.95
C ASN A 5 -25.69 -4.12 -5.65
N GLU A 6 -25.12 -4.33 -4.46
CA GLU A 6 -23.93 -3.64 -3.95
C GLU A 6 -22.94 -4.68 -3.43
N GLY A 7 -21.64 -4.39 -3.56
CA GLY A 7 -20.57 -5.26 -3.11
C GLY A 7 -19.92 -4.80 -1.81
N PHE A 8 -18.69 -4.30 -1.91
CA PHE A 8 -17.98 -3.72 -0.77
C PHE A 8 -18.42 -2.26 -0.57
N LYS A 9 -18.66 -1.85 0.68
CA LYS A 9 -18.96 -0.47 1.06
C LYS A 9 -17.87 0.04 1.99
N PHE A 10 -16.91 0.77 1.44
CA PHE A 10 -15.90 1.52 2.17
C PHE A 10 -16.36 2.98 2.38
N VAL A 11 -17.53 3.12 3.03
CA VAL A 11 -18.07 4.39 3.52
C VAL A 11 -18.40 4.17 5.01
N PRO A 12 -17.89 5.01 5.93
CA PRO A 12 -18.14 4.84 7.37
C PRO A 12 -19.64 5.03 7.69
N ASP A 13 -20.16 4.23 8.63
CA ASP A 13 -21.55 4.33 9.09
C ASP A 13 -21.76 5.45 10.14
N TYR A 14 -20.69 6.15 10.54
CA TYR A 14 -20.71 7.25 11.52
C TYR A 14 -19.93 8.48 10.99
N PRO A 15 -20.31 9.73 11.35
CA PRO A 15 -19.68 10.95 10.80
C PRO A 15 -18.22 11.16 11.19
N ASP A 16 -17.76 10.46 12.22
CA ASP A 16 -16.43 10.45 12.82
C ASP A 16 -15.69 9.11 12.60
N GLY A 17 -16.27 8.21 11.80
CA GLY A 17 -15.61 6.96 11.40
C GLY A 17 -14.71 7.13 10.18
N SER A 18 -13.68 6.30 10.09
CA SER A 18 -12.75 6.22 8.95
C SER A 18 -12.57 4.78 8.49
N ILE A 19 -12.13 4.61 7.23
CA ILE A 19 -11.87 3.28 6.64
C ILE A 19 -10.52 3.34 5.94
N GLY A 20 -9.59 2.49 6.38
CA GLY A 20 -8.22 2.45 5.86
C GLY A 20 -8.12 1.95 4.41
N PRO A 21 -6.94 2.13 3.77
CA PRO A 21 -6.73 1.71 2.40
C PRO A 21 -6.98 0.20 2.23
N SER A 22 -7.65 -0.15 1.13
CA SER A 22 -8.20 -1.48 0.87
C SER A 22 -7.77 -2.00 -0.51
N LEU A 23 -7.37 -3.27 -0.61
CA LEU A 23 -7.02 -3.93 -1.87
C LEU A 23 -7.99 -5.08 -2.16
N ILE A 24 -8.51 -5.13 -3.40
CA ILE A 24 -9.32 -6.23 -3.92
C ILE A 24 -8.54 -6.93 -5.04
N MET A 25 -7.94 -8.08 -4.72
CA MET A 25 -7.12 -8.90 -5.63
C MET A 25 -7.86 -10.18 -6.09
N ASP A 26 -7.57 -10.65 -7.31
CA ASP A 26 -7.99 -11.94 -7.93
C ASP A 26 -9.50 -12.31 -7.84
N SER A 27 -10.34 -11.33 -7.52
CA SER A 27 -11.74 -11.55 -7.13
C SER A 27 -12.70 -11.55 -8.34
N PRO A 28 -13.54 -12.58 -8.52
CA PRO A 28 -14.58 -12.58 -9.55
C PRO A 28 -15.88 -11.94 -9.06
N PHE A 29 -16.51 -11.13 -9.92
CA PHE A 29 -17.78 -10.46 -9.69
C PHE A 29 -18.77 -10.78 -10.82
N THR A 30 -19.90 -11.38 -10.45
CA THR A 30 -20.91 -11.86 -11.41
C THR A 30 -22.28 -11.30 -11.04
N ASN A 31 -22.94 -10.58 -11.95
CA ASN A 31 -24.24 -9.96 -11.69
C ASN A 31 -24.24 -9.06 -10.43
N VAL A 32 -23.19 -8.25 -10.26
CA VAL A 32 -23.07 -7.29 -9.14
C VAL A 32 -23.35 -5.88 -9.65
N GLY A 33 -24.30 -5.15 -9.05
CA GLY A 33 -24.67 -3.81 -9.54
C GLY A 33 -23.49 -2.83 -9.48
N THR A 34 -23.01 -2.55 -8.27
CA THR A 34 -21.78 -1.79 -8.01
C THR A 34 -20.83 -2.64 -7.15
N VAL A 35 -19.59 -2.88 -7.62
CA VAL A 35 -18.63 -3.76 -6.93
C VAL A 35 -18.02 -3.12 -5.69
N VAL A 36 -17.66 -1.83 -5.74
CA VAL A 36 -17.21 -1.04 -4.59
C VAL A 36 -17.91 0.31 -4.52
N ILE A 37 -18.40 0.67 -3.35
CA ILE A 37 -18.80 2.04 -3.00
C ILE A 37 -17.76 2.56 -2.01
N ILE A 38 -17.18 3.73 -2.26
CA ILE A 38 -16.17 4.37 -1.41
C ILE A 38 -16.61 5.76 -0.98
N GLN A 39 -16.10 6.24 0.15
CA GLN A 39 -15.95 7.68 0.33
C GLN A 39 -14.79 8.15 -0.54
N LEU A 40 -14.93 9.29 -1.24
CA LEU A 40 -13.83 9.83 -2.05
C LEU A 40 -12.57 10.07 -1.18
N PRO A 41 -11.37 9.74 -1.69
CA PRO A 41 -10.13 10.21 -1.08
C PRO A 41 -10.11 11.73 -0.97
N SER A 42 -9.66 12.24 0.17
CA SER A 42 -9.54 13.68 0.45
C SER A 42 -8.13 14.15 0.11
N SER A 43 -8.00 15.42 -0.31
CA SER A 43 -6.69 16.05 -0.58
C SER A 43 -6.05 16.70 0.66
N GLU A 44 -6.70 16.65 1.82
CA GLU A 44 -6.15 17.10 3.10
C GLU A 44 -5.41 15.95 3.81
N PRO A 45 -4.13 16.11 4.20
CA PRO A 45 -3.41 15.11 4.99
C PRO A 45 -4.12 14.76 6.30
N ASP A 46 -3.88 13.55 6.82
CA ASP A 46 -4.49 12.99 8.03
C ASP A 46 -6.04 12.97 8.05
N SER A 47 -6.70 13.15 6.90
CA SER A 47 -8.17 13.06 6.75
C SER A 47 -8.74 11.63 6.80
N GLU A 48 -7.91 10.63 7.13
CA GLU A 48 -8.22 9.20 7.27
C GLU A 48 -9.03 8.56 6.12
N SER A 49 -8.98 9.15 4.91
CA SER A 49 -9.79 8.71 3.76
C SER A 49 -9.26 7.45 3.07
N THR A 50 -10.16 6.68 2.47
CA THR A 50 -9.89 5.34 1.91
C THR A 50 -9.16 5.39 0.56
N GLY A 51 -7.95 4.82 0.52
CA GLY A 51 -7.32 4.35 -0.72
C GLY A 51 -7.95 3.04 -1.22
N LEU A 52 -8.07 2.85 -2.53
CA LEU A 52 -8.63 1.64 -3.12
C LEU A 52 -7.77 1.10 -4.26
N GLY A 53 -7.19 -0.08 -4.06
CA GLY A 53 -6.63 -0.91 -5.13
C GLY A 53 -7.63 -1.96 -5.61
N ILE A 54 -7.74 -2.14 -6.92
CA ILE A 54 -8.43 -3.27 -7.56
C ILE A 54 -7.48 -3.89 -8.58
N GLU A 55 -7.07 -5.13 -8.33
CA GLU A 55 -6.11 -5.84 -9.18
C GLU A 55 -6.66 -7.21 -9.60
N ASN A 56 -6.43 -7.58 -10.86
CA ASN A 56 -6.60 -8.94 -11.37
C ASN A 56 -8.05 -9.49 -11.29
N THR A 57 -9.02 -8.64 -10.94
CA THR A 57 -10.45 -8.99 -10.83
C THR A 57 -11.08 -9.29 -12.19
N ALA A 58 -12.17 -10.06 -12.18
CA ALA A 58 -12.94 -10.39 -13.38
C ALA A 58 -14.42 -10.02 -13.18
N MET A 59 -14.95 -9.12 -14.01
CA MET A 59 -16.33 -8.63 -13.88
C MET A 59 -17.20 -9.11 -15.05
N SER A 60 -18.37 -9.67 -14.74
CA SER A 60 -19.36 -10.17 -15.69
C SER A 60 -20.77 -9.81 -15.22
N GLY A 61 -21.60 -9.22 -16.09
CA GLY A 61 -22.91 -8.70 -15.67
C GLY A 61 -22.84 -7.59 -14.61
N VAL A 62 -21.69 -6.93 -14.47
CA VAL A 62 -21.48 -5.81 -13.53
C VAL A 62 -21.79 -4.49 -14.22
N THR A 63 -22.41 -3.55 -13.51
CA THR A 63 -22.70 -2.21 -14.07
C THR A 63 -21.57 -1.24 -13.76
N THR A 64 -21.18 -1.13 -12.49
CA THR A 64 -20.15 -0.19 -11.99
C THR A 64 -19.09 -0.95 -11.20
N ALA A 65 -17.81 -0.66 -11.45
CA ALA A 65 -16.71 -1.20 -10.65
C ALA A 65 -16.55 -0.41 -9.35
N VAL A 66 -16.48 0.92 -9.41
CA VAL A 66 -16.29 1.80 -8.25
C VAL A 66 -17.19 3.03 -8.34
N ALA A 67 -17.77 3.45 -7.21
CA ALA A 67 -18.61 4.65 -7.09
C ALA A 67 -18.40 5.40 -5.77
N ASP A 68 -18.68 6.71 -5.76
CA ASP A 68 -18.77 7.57 -4.56
C ASP A 68 -20.18 8.09 -4.25
N ASP A 69 -21.03 8.04 -5.28
CA ASP A 69 -22.38 8.59 -5.48
C ASP A 69 -22.60 8.67 -7.01
N ARG A 70 -21.48 8.83 -7.75
CA ARG A 70 -21.33 8.77 -9.20
C ARG A 70 -20.48 7.56 -9.57
N SER A 71 -20.48 7.16 -10.85
CA SER A 71 -19.54 6.13 -11.34
C SER A 71 -18.13 6.72 -11.44
N LEU A 72 -17.18 6.16 -10.68
CA LEU A 72 -15.75 6.49 -10.75
C LEU A 72 -14.99 5.54 -11.68
N LEU A 73 -15.36 4.26 -11.68
CA LEU A 73 -14.82 3.24 -12.57
C LEU A 73 -15.94 2.38 -13.16
N ALA A 74 -15.97 2.27 -14.49
CA ALA A 74 -16.88 1.39 -15.20
C ALA A 74 -16.46 -0.09 -15.08
N ALA A 75 -17.41 -1.02 -15.19
CA ALA A 75 -17.12 -2.45 -15.17
C ALA A 75 -16.18 -2.88 -16.32
N PHE A 76 -15.22 -3.77 -16.04
CA PHE A 76 -14.22 -4.22 -17.01
C PHE A 76 -14.12 -5.75 -17.12
N THR A 77 -14.06 -6.26 -18.37
CA THR A 77 -14.17 -7.69 -18.69
C THR A 77 -12.83 -8.44 -18.79
N ARG A 78 -11.72 -7.77 -18.47
CA ARG A 78 -10.37 -8.36 -18.44
C ARG A 78 -9.63 -7.97 -17.17
N ARG A 79 -8.88 -8.92 -16.62
CA ARG A 79 -7.86 -8.71 -15.57
C ARG A 79 -7.10 -7.42 -15.85
N GLY A 80 -7.15 -6.49 -14.91
CA GLY A 80 -6.53 -5.18 -14.98
C GLY A 80 -6.24 -4.67 -13.58
N GLU A 81 -5.46 -3.61 -13.52
CA GLU A 81 -5.05 -2.92 -12.29
C GLU A 81 -5.63 -1.52 -12.32
N TRP A 82 -6.19 -1.08 -11.20
CA TRP A 82 -6.66 0.28 -10.98
C TRP A 82 -6.46 0.65 -9.51
N VAL A 83 -5.78 1.75 -9.26
CA VAL A 83 -5.53 2.27 -7.91
C VAL A 83 -6.05 3.69 -7.84
N LEU A 84 -6.78 4.00 -6.77
CA LEU A 84 -7.26 5.33 -6.42
C LEU A 84 -6.88 5.61 -4.97
N ASP A 85 -5.77 6.34 -4.80
CA ASP A 85 -5.27 6.84 -3.51
C ASP A 85 -5.24 8.39 -3.52
N PRO A 86 -5.30 9.04 -2.36
CA PRO A 86 -5.17 10.49 -2.27
C PRO A 86 -3.70 10.93 -2.49
N ILE A 87 -3.47 11.69 -3.55
CA ILE A 87 -2.12 12.17 -3.91
C ILE A 87 -1.84 13.52 -3.22
N TYR A 88 -1.29 13.47 -2.01
CA TYR A 88 -0.82 14.64 -1.25
C TYR A 88 0.54 15.11 -1.77
N SER A 89 0.55 16.00 -2.78
CA SER A 89 1.71 16.42 -3.58
C SER A 89 3.04 16.62 -2.78
N THR A 90 4.19 16.18 -3.30
CA THR A 90 4.73 16.76 -4.56
C THR A 90 5.56 15.99 -5.65
N SER A 91 6.45 14.98 -5.60
CA SER A 91 7.05 14.02 -4.64
C SER A 91 8.61 14.03 -4.67
N VAL A 92 9.32 13.11 -3.99
CA VAL A 92 10.81 13.07 -3.96
C VAL A 92 11.45 12.63 -5.29
N ASP A 93 10.67 12.13 -6.25
CA ASP A 93 11.16 11.86 -7.62
C ASP A 93 11.29 13.18 -8.42
N ALA A 94 11.92 13.10 -9.59
CA ALA A 94 12.05 14.20 -10.53
C ALA A 94 10.67 14.77 -10.92
N ASN A 95 10.53 16.10 -10.91
CA ASN A 95 9.33 16.77 -11.38
C ASN A 95 9.10 16.48 -12.88
N LEU A 96 8.19 15.55 -13.18
CA LEU A 96 7.86 15.11 -14.55
C LEU A 96 7.29 16.24 -15.44
N GLU A 97 6.80 17.33 -14.84
CA GLU A 97 6.30 18.52 -15.54
C GLU A 97 7.40 19.58 -15.80
N ASP A 98 8.59 19.46 -15.18
CA ASP A 98 9.76 20.28 -15.54
C ASP A 98 10.50 19.66 -16.73
N ALA A 99 10.22 20.17 -17.93
CA ALA A 99 10.91 19.76 -19.16
C ALA A 99 12.43 20.03 -19.18
N ASN A 100 12.97 20.81 -18.23
CA ASN A 100 14.41 20.97 -18.05
C ASN A 100 15.03 19.83 -17.22
N ASN A 101 14.19 19.03 -16.56
CA ASN A 101 14.51 18.02 -15.55
C ASN A 101 15.67 18.45 -14.64
N THR A 102 15.44 19.49 -13.86
CA THR A 102 16.42 20.04 -12.91
C THR A 102 16.69 19.13 -11.68
N MET A 103 16.15 17.89 -11.66
CA MET A 103 16.23 16.94 -10.55
C MET A 103 15.77 17.54 -9.20
N VAL A 104 14.80 18.47 -9.24
CA VAL A 104 14.18 19.02 -8.03
C VAL A 104 13.37 17.92 -7.35
N GLN A 105 13.93 17.41 -6.27
CA GLN A 105 13.24 16.57 -5.29
C GLN A 105 12.18 17.41 -4.57
N ASN A 106 10.98 16.87 -4.47
CA ASN A 106 9.87 17.42 -3.70
C ASN A 106 9.54 16.42 -2.56
N SER A 107 8.32 16.34 -2.03
CA SER A 107 7.95 15.31 -1.01
C SER A 107 6.45 15.03 -0.97
N ILE A 108 6.03 13.77 -1.17
CA ILE A 108 4.65 13.28 -0.88
C ILE A 108 4.72 12.54 0.46
N TYR A 109 3.69 12.70 1.30
CA TYR A 109 3.51 11.87 2.50
C TYR A 109 2.44 10.81 2.24
N VAL A 110 2.85 9.62 1.79
CA VAL A 110 1.96 8.43 1.76
C VAL A 110 2.12 7.70 3.09
N ALA A 111 1.06 7.58 3.89
CA ALA A 111 1.17 6.98 5.21
C ALA A 111 1.63 5.50 5.17
N ARG A 112 1.10 4.71 4.23
CA ARG A 112 1.20 3.24 4.18
C ARG A 112 1.19 2.77 2.73
N GLY A 113 2.00 1.76 2.42
CA GLY A 113 1.89 0.96 1.20
C GLY A 113 0.93 -0.22 1.35
N LEU A 114 1.25 -1.32 0.70
CA LEU A 114 0.43 -2.53 0.63
C LEU A 114 0.23 -3.20 2.00
N LEU A 115 -1.03 -3.34 2.43
CA LEU A 115 -1.46 -4.19 3.53
C LEU A 115 -2.07 -5.50 2.99
N VAL A 116 -1.74 -6.62 3.61
CA VAL A 116 -2.32 -7.95 3.31
C VAL A 116 -2.67 -8.65 4.62
N ASP A 117 -3.95 -8.95 4.80
CA ASP A 117 -4.51 -9.75 5.91
C ASP A 117 -5.21 -11.03 5.42
N SER A 118 -5.22 -11.26 4.10
CA SER A 118 -5.76 -12.46 3.45
C SER A 118 -5.12 -13.74 3.98
N THR A 119 -5.96 -14.69 4.39
CA THR A 119 -5.58 -16.09 4.68
C THR A 119 -5.76 -17.03 3.50
N GLY A 120 -6.21 -16.50 2.35
CA GLY A 120 -6.31 -17.22 1.08
C GLY A 120 -5.07 -17.07 0.21
N ALA A 121 -4.92 -17.97 -0.76
CA ALA A 121 -3.82 -17.94 -1.72
C ALA A 121 -3.71 -16.57 -2.41
N THR A 122 -2.61 -15.86 -2.16
CA THR A 122 -2.39 -14.47 -2.58
C THR A 122 -1.06 -14.34 -3.33
N TRP A 123 -1.04 -13.65 -4.48
CA TRP A 123 0.12 -13.58 -5.38
C TRP A 123 0.58 -12.15 -5.63
N ILE A 124 1.74 -11.80 -5.09
CA ILE A 124 2.34 -10.46 -5.17
C ILE A 124 3.50 -10.50 -6.18
N TYR A 125 3.18 -10.47 -7.49
CA TYR A 125 4.15 -10.74 -8.55
C TYR A 125 4.62 -9.45 -9.26
N ARG A 126 5.91 -9.13 -9.13
CA ARG A 126 6.58 -7.94 -9.72
C ARG A 126 6.01 -6.59 -9.26
N THR A 127 5.49 -6.50 -8.04
CA THR A 127 5.00 -5.23 -7.47
C THR A 127 6.14 -4.34 -6.98
N ALA A 128 5.90 -3.05 -7.00
CA ALA A 128 6.70 -2.03 -6.32
C ALA A 128 5.82 -1.32 -5.27
N SER A 129 6.40 -0.94 -4.13
CA SER A 129 5.77 0.00 -3.21
C SER A 129 6.84 0.86 -2.57
N GLU A 130 6.83 2.16 -2.88
CA GLU A 130 7.92 3.08 -2.62
C GLU A 130 7.42 4.29 -1.83
N TYR A 131 8.34 5.01 -1.18
CA TYR A 131 8.12 6.32 -0.53
C TYR A 131 7.01 6.43 0.54
N ALA A 132 6.41 5.31 0.97
CA ALA A 132 5.51 5.23 2.11
C ALA A 132 6.25 5.48 3.45
N VAL A 133 5.52 5.99 4.44
CA VAL A 133 6.08 6.56 5.68
C VAL A 133 6.10 5.57 6.85
N MET A 134 5.13 4.66 6.95
CA MET A 134 5.10 3.62 8.01
C MET A 134 5.66 2.28 7.54
N TYR A 135 5.16 1.79 6.39
CA TYR A 135 5.57 0.53 5.78
C TYR A 135 5.22 0.51 4.29
N HIS A 136 5.84 -0.41 3.55
CA HIS A 136 5.63 -0.59 2.10
C HIS A 136 4.92 -1.90 1.77
N HIS A 137 5.29 -2.98 2.46
CA HIS A 137 4.55 -4.24 2.45
C HIS A 137 4.32 -4.66 3.90
N ASN A 138 3.07 -4.89 4.31
CA ASN A 138 2.72 -5.34 5.66
C ASN A 138 1.76 -6.52 5.58
N LEU A 139 2.22 -7.68 6.04
CA LEU A 139 1.45 -8.91 6.11
C LEU A 139 1.04 -9.10 7.57
N HIS A 140 -0.26 -9.09 7.83
CA HIS A 140 -0.83 -9.06 9.19
C HIS A 140 -1.87 -10.16 9.39
N ASN A 141 -1.51 -11.22 10.13
CA ASN A 141 -2.29 -12.45 10.30
C ASN A 141 -2.67 -13.16 8.98
N ALA A 142 -1.92 -12.86 7.90
CA ALA A 142 -2.11 -13.41 6.57
C ALA A 142 -1.59 -14.86 6.45
N ALA A 143 -2.09 -15.59 5.45
CA ALA A 143 -1.65 -16.94 5.15
C ALA A 143 -1.61 -17.24 3.64
N SER A 144 -0.79 -18.21 3.22
CA SER A 144 -0.69 -18.65 1.81
C SER A 144 -0.29 -17.56 0.81
N VAL A 145 0.62 -16.65 1.19
CA VAL A 145 1.08 -15.55 0.32
C VAL A 145 2.39 -15.92 -0.37
N PHE A 146 2.47 -15.74 -1.69
CA PHE A 146 3.72 -15.84 -2.46
C PHE A 146 4.02 -14.53 -3.18
N ALA A 147 5.23 -14.00 -2.99
CA ALA A 147 5.67 -12.73 -3.55
C ALA A 147 6.98 -12.90 -4.35
N ALA A 148 7.05 -12.38 -5.59
CA ALA A 148 8.23 -12.57 -6.45
C ALA A 148 8.29 -11.59 -7.65
N MET A 149 9.33 -10.80 -7.87
CA MET A 149 10.07 -10.11 -6.80
C MET A 149 9.26 -8.90 -6.35
N ILE A 150 9.42 -8.46 -5.11
CA ILE A 150 8.93 -7.16 -4.65
C ILE A 150 10.06 -6.12 -4.73
N GLN A 151 9.74 -4.86 -4.97
CA GLN A 151 10.71 -3.76 -4.87
C GLN A 151 10.17 -2.60 -4.02
N MET A 152 11.10 -1.85 -3.41
CA MET A 152 10.83 -0.77 -2.48
C MET A 152 12.06 0.16 -2.37
N ASP A 153 11.85 1.47 -2.54
CA ASP A 153 12.82 2.54 -2.25
C ASP A 153 12.34 3.44 -1.07
N SER A 154 13.25 3.76 -0.13
CA SER A 154 13.00 4.69 1.00
C SER A 154 13.56 6.09 0.73
N VAL A 155 12.97 7.10 1.38
CA VAL A 155 13.40 8.52 1.33
C VAL A 155 13.87 9.07 2.69
N GLY A 156 13.65 8.31 3.75
CA GLY A 156 14.07 8.61 5.12
C GLY A 156 13.16 9.55 5.91
N ILE A 157 13.72 10.13 6.96
CA ILE A 157 12.98 10.93 7.96
C ILE A 157 12.80 12.38 7.47
N PHE A 158 11.57 12.90 7.58
CA PHE A 158 11.22 14.30 7.33
C PHE A 158 10.39 14.92 8.49
N PRO A 159 10.25 16.26 8.55
CA PRO A 159 9.41 16.93 9.54
C PRO A 159 7.92 16.61 9.32
N GLY A 160 7.37 15.73 10.16
CA GLY A 160 5.99 15.25 10.06
C GLY A 160 5.86 13.73 10.08
N ASN A 161 6.96 13.00 9.86
CA ASN A 161 6.95 11.54 10.01
C ASN A 161 6.55 11.10 11.44
N PRO A 162 6.00 9.88 11.61
CA PRO A 162 5.85 9.22 12.90
C PRO A 162 7.16 9.15 13.67
N ASN A 163 7.05 9.05 14.99
CA ASN A 163 8.19 9.09 15.88
C ASN A 163 8.93 7.74 15.93
N TYR A 164 9.93 7.54 15.05
CA TYR A 164 10.79 6.36 14.91
C TYR A 164 11.72 6.03 16.11
N HIS A 165 11.29 6.34 17.33
CA HIS A 165 12.02 5.94 18.53
C HIS A 165 11.86 4.44 18.79
N CYS A 166 12.99 3.75 19.00
CA CYS A 166 13.06 2.34 19.38
C CYS A 166 12.56 2.09 20.83
N ALA A 167 11.32 2.45 21.15
CA ALA A 167 10.70 2.16 22.43
C ALA A 167 10.36 0.67 22.53
N VAL A 168 10.65 0.03 23.67
CA VAL A 168 10.33 -1.38 23.90
C VAL A 168 8.81 -1.55 23.96
N GLY A 169 8.20 -1.91 22.83
CA GLY A 169 6.76 -2.06 22.66
C GLY A 169 6.14 -1.18 21.59
N ASP A 170 6.86 -0.18 21.05
CA ASP A 170 6.47 0.44 19.77
C ASP A 170 7.12 -0.34 18.63
N GLU A 171 6.29 -0.65 17.64
CA GLU A 171 6.61 -1.44 16.45
C GLU A 171 5.86 -0.91 15.22
N SER A 172 5.01 0.09 15.42
CA SER A 172 4.33 0.89 14.40
C SER A 172 5.29 1.85 13.74
N SER A 173 6.27 2.32 14.51
CA SER A 173 7.43 3.04 14.00
C SER A 173 8.57 2.04 13.71
N GLY A 174 9.22 2.18 12.56
CA GLY A 174 10.47 1.46 12.31
C GLY A 174 11.60 2.04 13.15
N TYR A 175 12.66 1.25 13.36
CA TYR A 175 13.75 1.58 14.32
C TYR A 175 14.59 2.82 13.95
N ASP A 176 14.33 3.41 12.79
CA ASP A 176 14.85 4.69 12.34
C ASP A 176 14.01 5.24 11.18
N GLU A 177 13.60 4.40 10.24
CA GLU A 177 12.82 4.79 9.06
C GLU A 177 11.70 3.77 8.75
N THR A 178 10.94 4.01 7.67
CA THR A 178 9.80 3.19 7.18
C THR A 178 10.12 1.70 6.96
N TRP A 179 9.20 0.79 7.31
CA TRP A 179 9.41 -0.66 7.15
C TRP A 179 9.24 -1.13 5.70
N ALA A 180 10.32 -1.57 5.06
CA ALA A 180 10.25 -2.15 3.72
C ALA A 180 9.34 -3.40 3.66
N VAL A 181 9.44 -4.30 4.64
CA VAL A 181 8.51 -5.43 4.81
C VAL A 181 8.21 -5.70 6.30
N VAL A 182 6.94 -5.76 6.68
CA VAL A 182 6.46 -6.30 7.96
C VAL A 182 5.75 -7.62 7.70
N ILE A 183 6.03 -8.65 8.51
CA ILE A 183 5.29 -9.92 8.52
C ILE A 183 5.01 -10.31 9.97
N ARG A 184 3.74 -10.27 10.38
CA ARG A 184 3.30 -10.45 11.76
C ARG A 184 2.13 -11.42 11.88
N GLY A 185 2.25 -12.43 12.75
CA GLY A 185 1.19 -13.42 12.99
C GLY A 185 0.85 -14.31 11.78
N CYS A 186 1.72 -14.37 10.76
CA CYS A 186 1.42 -15.01 9.48
C CYS A 186 1.94 -16.46 9.38
N GLU A 187 1.44 -17.22 8.40
CA GLU A 187 1.91 -18.58 8.06
C GLU A 187 1.95 -18.85 6.54
N ASP A 188 2.74 -19.82 6.08
CA ASP A 188 2.86 -20.18 4.65
C ASP A 188 3.10 -18.95 3.73
N ILE A 189 4.07 -18.11 4.12
CA ILE A 189 4.49 -16.90 3.38
C ILE A 189 5.84 -17.17 2.69
N VAL A 190 5.95 -16.84 1.39
CA VAL A 190 7.18 -17.05 0.60
C VAL A 190 7.54 -15.80 -0.20
N ILE A 191 8.66 -15.15 0.10
CA ILE A 191 9.19 -14.02 -0.68
C ILE A 191 10.36 -14.49 -1.55
N ALA A 192 10.05 -14.96 -2.76
CA ALA A 192 11.02 -15.46 -3.74
C ALA A 192 11.71 -14.33 -4.53
N GLY A 193 12.32 -13.40 -3.79
CA GLY A 193 13.11 -12.26 -4.30
C GLY A 193 12.56 -10.91 -3.85
N ALA A 194 13.46 -10.03 -3.38
CA ALA A 194 13.14 -8.68 -2.99
C ALA A 194 14.30 -7.72 -3.31
N GLY A 195 14.00 -6.53 -3.82
CA GLY A 195 14.93 -5.41 -3.94
C GLY A 195 14.49 -4.28 -3.01
N LEU A 196 15.12 -4.18 -1.84
CA LEU A 196 14.72 -3.23 -0.79
C LEU A 196 15.88 -2.24 -0.57
N TYR A 197 15.68 -0.97 -0.92
CA TYR A 197 16.77 -0.03 -1.13
C TYR A 197 16.60 1.27 -0.33
N PRO A 198 17.31 1.41 0.82
CA PRO A 198 17.39 2.68 1.53
C PRO A 198 18.53 3.53 0.93
N TRP A 199 18.24 4.32 -0.11
CA TRP A 199 19.24 5.14 -0.81
C TRP A 199 19.49 6.52 -0.18
N PHE A 200 18.57 7.01 0.65
CA PHE A 200 18.58 8.39 1.13
C PHE A 200 18.41 8.46 2.64
N SER A 201 18.95 9.51 3.24
CA SER A 201 18.57 9.98 4.58
C SER A 201 18.33 11.48 4.48
N THR A 202 17.06 11.90 4.58
CA THR A 202 16.60 13.29 4.41
C THR A 202 17.19 13.94 3.14
N HIS A 203 16.90 13.34 1.98
CA HIS A 203 17.43 13.67 0.64
C HIS A 203 18.94 13.46 0.39
N ALA A 204 19.79 13.29 1.40
CA ALA A 204 21.23 13.08 1.21
C ALA A 204 21.60 11.61 0.98
N GLN A 205 22.64 11.35 0.17
CA GLN A 205 23.15 10.00 -0.13
C GLN A 205 24.47 9.67 0.61
N ASP A 206 24.94 10.52 1.53
CA ASP A 206 26.20 10.33 2.28
C ASP A 206 26.26 8.98 3.03
N CYS A 207 25.09 8.47 3.43
CA CYS A 207 24.91 7.20 4.10
C CYS A 207 25.11 5.96 3.22
N VAL A 208 25.05 6.09 1.88
CA VAL A 208 25.14 4.97 0.93
C VAL A 208 26.54 4.34 0.96
N GLY A 209 27.59 5.18 0.97
CA GLY A 209 28.98 4.71 1.02
C GLY A 209 29.34 3.94 2.29
N GLY A 210 28.61 4.18 3.38
CA GLY A 210 28.72 3.44 4.65
C GLY A 210 27.69 2.33 4.83
N GLN A 211 26.78 2.11 3.86
CA GLN A 211 25.63 1.20 3.96
C GLN A 211 24.79 1.42 5.24
N MET A 212 24.58 2.69 5.59
CA MET A 212 24.10 3.12 6.91
C MET A 212 22.90 4.08 6.86
N CYS A 213 22.13 4.09 5.77
CA CYS A 213 20.94 4.93 5.63
C CYS A 213 19.81 4.47 6.57
N GLN A 214 19.59 3.16 6.70
CA GLN A 214 18.55 2.56 7.53
C GLN A 214 19.08 1.30 8.23
N LYS A 215 18.79 1.11 9.52
CA LYS A 215 19.29 -0.04 10.31
C LYS A 215 18.45 -1.31 10.13
N ALA A 216 17.15 -1.19 9.87
CA ALA A 216 16.23 -2.32 9.81
C ALA A 216 15.16 -2.15 8.72
N LEU A 217 15.18 -3.03 7.73
CA LEU A 217 14.24 -3.04 6.59
C LEU A 217 13.08 -4.04 6.76
N LEU A 218 13.33 -5.17 7.45
CA LEU A 218 12.33 -6.22 7.66
C LEU A 218 11.98 -6.41 9.15
N LEU A 219 10.69 -6.55 9.45
CA LEU A 219 10.17 -6.93 10.75
C LEU A 219 9.43 -8.27 10.66
N LEU A 220 9.98 -9.32 11.27
CA LEU A 220 9.32 -10.62 11.42
C LEU A 220 8.92 -10.82 12.90
N LYS A 221 7.62 -10.92 13.21
CA LYS A 221 7.15 -11.07 14.61
C LYS A 221 6.00 -12.06 14.77
N GLY A 222 6.21 -13.06 15.64
CA GLY A 222 5.13 -13.95 16.10
C GLY A 222 4.49 -14.79 15.00
N ASN A 223 5.23 -15.05 13.92
CA ASN A 223 4.79 -15.86 12.79
C ASN A 223 4.81 -17.35 13.14
N TYR A 224 4.01 -18.15 12.42
CA TYR A 224 3.89 -19.59 12.61
C TYR A 224 4.74 -20.36 11.59
N ALA A 225 4.18 -21.36 10.92
CA ALA A 225 4.92 -22.21 9.99
C ALA A 225 5.31 -21.47 8.69
N SER A 226 6.39 -21.96 8.06
CA SER A 226 6.72 -21.74 6.64
C SER A 226 6.97 -20.29 6.16
N VAL A 227 7.05 -19.28 7.02
CA VAL A 227 7.44 -17.90 6.62
C VAL A 227 8.92 -17.84 6.24
N ARG A 228 9.23 -17.45 4.99
CA ARG A 228 10.60 -17.48 4.41
C ARG A 228 10.79 -16.57 3.20
#